data_AF-A0A2V6AS04-F1
#
_entry.id   AF-A0A2V6AS04-F1
#
_cell.length_a   1.000
_cell.length_b   1.000
_cell.length_c   1.000
_cell.angle_alpha   90.00
_cell.angle_beta   90.00
_cell.angle_gamma   90.00
#
_symmetry.space_group_name_H-M   'P 1'
#
loop_
_entity.id
_entity.type
_entity.pdbx_description
1 polymer ?
#
loop_
_entity_poly.entity_id
_entity_poly.type
_entity_poly.pdbx_seq_one_letter_code
_entity_poly.pdbx_strand_id
1 'polypeptide(L)' 'MPSSEADQAQFVRESALYKEFLAERAEILKHKWIESEKAGKDIGFERALLDWVVKHRSSWRERRRKEARTKQAAS' A
#
# COMPACT_ATOMS: atom_id res chain seq x y z
N MET A 1 -0.39 5.47 -28.41
CA MET A 1 0.41 4.33 -27.93
C MET A 1 1.69 4.90 -27.36
N PRO A 2 2.06 4.64 -26.09
CA PRO A 2 3.30 5.17 -25.53
C PRO A 2 4.48 4.48 -26.21
N SER A 3 5.39 5.27 -26.79
CA SER A 3 6.42 4.79 -27.74
C SER A 3 7.78 4.51 -27.09
N SER A 4 7.92 4.69 -25.76
CA SER A 4 9.17 4.51 -25.02
C SER A 4 8.93 3.85 -23.65
N GLU A 5 9.89 3.04 -23.18
CA GLU A 5 9.87 2.44 -21.83
C GLU A 5 9.80 3.50 -20.72
N ALA A 6 10.39 4.68 -20.94
CA ALA A 6 10.32 5.80 -20.01
C ALA A 6 8.89 6.36 -19.87
N ASP A 7 8.16 6.45 -20.99
CA ASP A 7 6.76 6.90 -21.00
C ASP A 7 5.83 5.87 -20.34
N GLN A 8 6.11 4.57 -20.52
CA GLN A 8 5.38 3.48 -19.86
C GLN A 8 5.60 3.51 -18.34
N ALA A 9 6.85 3.68 -17.89
CA ALA A 9 7.18 3.80 -16.46
C ALA A 9 6.56 5.05 -15.83
N GLN A 10 6.51 6.16 -16.56
CA GLN A 10 5.85 7.39 -16.11
C GLN A 10 4.33 7.25 -16.03
N PHE A 11 3.71 6.62 -17.03
CA PHE A 11 2.28 6.31 -17.02
C PHE A 11 1.92 5.39 -15.83
N VAL A 12 2.75 4.39 -15.53
CA VAL A 12 2.55 3.53 -14.35
C VAL A 12 2.73 4.33 -13.06
N ARG A 13 3.70 5.23 -12.95
CA ARG A 13 3.88 6.10 -11.78
C ARG A 13 2.70 7.04 -11.54
N GLU A 14 2.10 7.56 -12.61
CA GLU A 14 0.92 8.43 -12.54
C GLU A 14 -0.37 7.63 -12.31
N SER A 15 -0.35 6.33 -12.62
CA SER A 15 -1.49 5.42 -12.47
C SER A 15 -1.91 5.26 -11.01
N ALA A 16 -3.22 5.03 -10.82
CA ALA A 16 -3.80 4.70 -9.53
C ALA A 16 -3.13 3.46 -8.90
N LEU A 17 -2.62 2.52 -9.70
CA LEU A 17 -1.98 1.30 -9.23
C LEU A 17 -0.70 1.59 -8.44
N TYR A 18 0.17 2.46 -8.94
CA TYR A 18 1.41 2.82 -8.23
C TYR A 18 1.13 3.59 -6.95
N LYS A 19 0.12 4.47 -6.96
CA LYS A 19 -0.35 5.19 -5.76
C LYS A 19 -0.89 4.22 -4.70
N GLU A 20 -1.67 3.20 -5.09
CA GLU A 20 -2.12 2.15 -4.16
C GLU A 20 -0.96 1.32 -3.64
N PHE A 21 0.03 0.99 -4.48
CA PHE A 21 1.22 0.26 -4.04
C PHE A 21 2.03 1.06 -2.99
N LEU A 22 2.22 2.36 -3.20
CA LEU A 22 2.90 3.21 -2.22
C LEU A 22 2.12 3.30 -0.90
N ALA A 23 0.79 3.39 -0.98
CA ALA A 23 -0.06 3.40 0.21
C ALA A 23 0.02 2.06 0.97
N GLU A 24 -0.01 0.93 0.27
CA GLU A 24 0.14 -0.42 0.86
C GLU A 24 1.52 -0.56 1.54
N ARG A 25 2.59 -0.10 0.88
CA ARG A 25 3.95 -0.10 1.46
C ARG A 25 4.04 0.77 2.73
N ALA A 26 3.40 1.93 2.75
CA ALA A 26 3.39 2.80 3.92
C ALA A 26 2.73 2.14 5.13
N GLU A 27 1.65 1.38 4.93
CA GLU A 27 0.99 0.63 6.00
C GLU A 27 1.85 -0.51 6.53
N ILE A 28 2.57 -1.22 5.66
CA ILE A 28 3.51 -2.27 6.08
C ILE A 28 4.64 -1.66 6.93
N LEU A 29 5.16 -0.49 6.56
CA LEU A 29 6.19 0.20 7.35
C LEU A 29 5.64 0.68 8.70
N LYS A 30 4.40 1.18 8.74
CA LYS A 30 3.72 1.53 9.98
C LYS A 30 3.53 0.31 10.89
N HIS A 31 3.08 -0.81 10.32
CA HIS A 31 2.92 -2.08 11.04
C HIS A 31 4.25 -2.56 11.61
N LYS A 32 5.32 -2.55 10.79
CA LYS A 32 6.68 -2.88 11.21
C LYS A 32 7.09 -2.06 12.43
N TRP A 33 6.87 -0.74 12.40
CA TRP A 33 7.22 0.12 13.52
C TRP A 33 6.46 -0.28 14.78
N ILE A 34 5.13 -0.37 14.73
CA ILE A 34 4.28 -0.74 15.88
C ILE A 34 4.70 -2.08 16.48
N GLU A 35 4.93 -3.10 15.67
CA GLU A 35 5.33 -4.42 16.15
C GLU A 35 6.78 -4.45 16.66
N SER A 36 7.65 -3.59 16.13
CA SER A 36 9.02 -3.44 16.67
C SER A 36 9.00 -2.79 18.05
N GLU A 37 8.18 -1.76 18.25
CA GLU A 37 7.98 -1.13 19.56
C GLU A 37 7.46 -2.14 20.58
N LYS A 38 6.47 -2.96 20.20
CA LYS A 38 5.93 -4.03 21.07
C LYS A 38 6.96 -5.11 21.41
N ALA A 39 7.83 -5.45 20.45
CA ALA A 39 8.84 -6.47 20.63
C ALA A 39 10.10 -5.97 21.37
N GLY A 40 10.23 -4.65 21.56
CA GLY A 40 11.43 -4.01 22.10
C GLY A 40 12.66 -4.14 21.18
N LYS A 41 12.47 -4.51 19.91
CA LYS A 41 13.53 -4.65 18.89
C LYS A 41 12.93 -4.61 17.49
N ASP A 42 13.75 -4.25 16.50
CA ASP A 42 13.33 -4.34 15.10
C ASP A 42 12.99 -5.79 14.72
N ILE A 43 11.76 -6.00 14.24
CA ILE A 43 11.30 -7.31 13.77
C ILE A 43 11.70 -7.61 12.33
N GLY A 44 12.21 -6.61 11.59
CA GLY A 44 12.57 -6.72 10.18
C GLY A 44 11.38 -6.54 9.22
N PHE A 45 11.70 -6.18 7.97
CA PHE A 45 10.69 -5.88 6.96
C PHE A 45 9.91 -7.12 6.49
N GLU A 46 10.59 -8.23 6.21
CA GLU A 46 9.94 -9.46 5.72
C GLU A 46 8.91 -10.01 6.72
N ARG A 47 9.27 -10.04 8.01
CA ARG A 47 8.36 -10.50 9.06
C ARG A 47 7.14 -9.60 9.17
N ALA A 48 7.33 -8.28 9.16
CA ALA A 48 6.23 -7.32 9.18
C ALA A 48 5.35 -7.43 7.94
N LEU A 49 5.95 -7.62 6.77
CA LEU A 49 5.25 -7.79 5.49
C LEU A 49 4.35 -9.02 5.52
N LEU A 50 4.90 -10.20 5.88
CA LEU A 50 4.12 -11.44 5.92
C LEU A 50 2.97 -11.35 6.92
N ASP A 51 3.25 -10.85 8.13
CA ASP A 51 2.24 -10.68 9.16
C ASP A 51 1.11 -9.73 8.72
N TRP A 52 1.47 -8.59 8.13
CA TRP A 52 0.51 -7.61 7.65
C TRP A 52 -0.32 -8.12 6.47
N VAL A 53 0.31 -8.82 5.52
CA VAL A 53 -0.37 -9.41 4.37
C VAL A 53 -1.44 -10.40 4.83
N VAL A 54 -1.12 -11.25 5.81
CA VAL A 54 -2.04 -12.27 6.32
C VAL A 54 -3.17 -11.65 7.14
N LYS A 55 -2.88 -10.66 8.00
CA LYS A 55 -3.85 -10.18 9.00
C LYS A 55 -4.63 -8.93 8.61
N HIS A 56 -4.07 -8.07 7.74
CA HIS A 56 -4.56 -6.70 7.57
C HIS A 56 -4.86 -6.32 6.12
N ARG A 57 -4.19 -6.91 5.14
CA ARG A 57 -4.26 -6.47 3.73
C ARG A 57 -5.67 -6.49 3.14
N SER A 58 -6.43 -7.56 3.38
CA SER A 58 -7.76 -7.73 2.80
C SER A 58 -8.73 -6.64 3.26
N SER A 59 -8.80 -6.39 4.57
CA SER A 59 -9.66 -5.36 5.15
C SER A 59 -9.20 -3.95 4.77
N TRP A 60 -7.89 -3.71 4.72
CA TRP A 60 -7.34 -2.44 4.26
C TRP A 60 -7.75 -2.12 2.82
N ARG A 61 -7.63 -3.08 1.90
CA ARG A 61 -8.04 -2.93 0.49
C ARG A 61 -9.54 -2.69 0.34
N GLU A 62 -10.36 -3.39 1.12
CA GLU A 62 -11.81 -3.21 1.10
C GLU A 62 -12.21 -1.79 1.51
N ARG A 63 -11.64 -1.30 2.63
CA ARG A 63 -11.85 0.07 3.10
C ARG A 63 -11.46 1.10 2.04
N ARG A 64 -10.28 0.96 1.42
CA ARG A 64 -9.82 1.85 0.34
C ARG A 64 -10.80 1.89 -0.84
N ARG A 65 -11.30 0.73 -1.28
CA ARG A 65 -12.32 0.66 -2.36
C ARG A 65 -13.63 1.35 -1.97
N LYS A 66 -14.04 1.23 -0.71
CA LYS A 66 -15.24 1.93 -0.21
C LYS A 66 -15.03 3.44 -0.20
N GLU A 67 -13.90 3.92 0.35
CA GLU A 67 -13.54 5.34 0.37
C GLU A 67 -13.45 5.95 -1.03
N ALA A 68 -12.86 5.23 -2.00
CA ALA A 68 -12.79 5.69 -3.38
C ALA A 68 -14.17 5.86 -4.01
N ARG A 69 -15.09 4.92 -3.77
CA ARG A 69 -16.49 5.01 -4.24
C ARG A 69 -17.25 6.15 -3.59
N THR A 70 -17.08 6.35 -2.28
CA THR A 70 -17.70 7.49 -1.56
C THR A 70 -17.18 8.83 -2.09
N LYS A 71 -15.87 8.94 -2.41
CA LYS A 71 -15.31 10.15 -3.01
C LYS A 71 -15.84 10.44 -4.41
N GLN A 72 -16.14 9.41 -5.20
CA GLN A 72 -16.75 9.58 -6.53
C GLN A 72 -18.22 10.00 -6.45
N ALA A 73 -18.97 9.53 -5.46
CA ALA A 73 -20.39 9.89 -5.28
C ALA A 73 -20.61 11.29 -4.67
N ALA A 74 -19.58 11.85 -4.03
CA ALA A 74 -19.60 13.18 -3.42
C ALA A 74 -19.03 14.28 -4.32
N SER A 75 -18.64 13.93 -5.56
CA SER A 75 -18.11 14.83 -6.58
C SER A 75 -19.05 14.93 -7.77
#